data_AF-A0A3D5I1N3-F1
#
_entry.id   AF-A0A3D5I1N3-F1
#
_cell.length_a   1.000
_cell.length_b   1.000
_cell.length_c   1.000
_cell.angle_alpha   90.00
_cell.angle_beta   90.00
_cell.angle_gamma   90.00
#
_symmetry.space_group_name_H-M   'P 1'
#
loop_
_entity.id
_entity.type
_entity.pdbx_description
1 polymer ?
#
loop_
_entity_poly.entity_id
_entity_poly.type
_entity_poly.pdbx_seq_one_letter_code
_entity_poly.pdbx_strand_id
1 'polypeptide(L)'
;QLLNPKVPVKRMVFHEITEEAIKRALGQTRELNMELVHAQETRRILDRLVGYTVSPLLWKKVAWGLSAGRVQSVAVRLLVQRERARRAFRSGSYWDLKAQLKHEDISFEAKLSHLAGERIATGGDFDESTGAIKAGTKVKLLSEADAQGLLKA
;
A
#
# COMPACT_ATOMS: atom_id res chain seq x y z
N GLN A 1 -33.98 5.51 -22.26
CA GLN A 1 -33.92 6.50 -23.36
C GLN A 1 -33.90 5.84 -24.73
N LEU A 2 -32.96 4.94 -25.03
CA LEU A 2 -32.84 4.32 -26.36
C LEU A 2 -34.12 3.62 -26.87
N LEU A 3 -34.74 2.78 -26.03
CA LEU A 3 -35.89 1.94 -26.43
C LEU A 3 -37.24 2.67 -26.34
N ASN A 4 -37.29 3.85 -25.72
CA ASN A 4 -38.48 4.67 -25.46
C ASN A 4 -39.78 3.87 -25.22
N PRO A 5 -39.84 3.01 -24.18
CA PRO A 5 -40.93 2.06 -24.01
C PRO A 5 -42.25 2.76 -23.69
N LYS A 6 -43.34 2.29 -24.33
CA LYS A 6 -44.72 2.73 -24.08
C LYS A 6 -45.46 1.84 -23.07
N VAL A 7 -44.78 0.83 -22.54
CA VAL A 7 -45.31 -0.14 -21.58
C VAL A 7 -44.72 0.10 -20.19
N PRO A 8 -45.39 -0.31 -19.10
CA PRO A 8 -44.86 -0.17 -17.75
C PRO A 8 -43.48 -0.83 -17.61
N VAL A 9 -42.53 -0.10 -17.03
CA VAL A 9 -41.16 -0.57 -16.79
C VAL A 9 -40.97 -0.71 -15.28
N LYS A 10 -40.37 -1.83 -14.84
CA LYS A 10 -40.02 -2.06 -13.44
C LYS A 10 -38.55 -2.43 -13.31
N ARG A 11 -37.84 -1.87 -12.32
CA ARG A 11 -36.43 -2.15 -12.07
C ARG A 11 -36.26 -3.17 -10.94
N MET A 12 -35.88 -4.38 -11.31
CA MET A 12 -35.43 -5.40 -10.36
C MET A 12 -34.00 -5.09 -9.88
N VAL A 13 -33.76 -5.34 -8.59
CA VAL A 13 -32.42 -5.30 -7.98
C VAL A 13 -32.26 -6.48 -7.06
N PHE A 14 -31.09 -7.10 -7.11
CA PHE A 14 -30.68 -8.22 -6.28
C PHE A 14 -29.15 -8.14 -6.13
N HIS A 15 -28.63 -8.69 -5.03
CA HIS A 15 -27.19 -8.69 -4.72
C HIS A 15 -26.56 -10.08 -4.84
N GLU A 16 -27.38 -11.08 -5.18
CA GLU A 16 -27.00 -12.46 -5.37
C GLU A 16 -27.89 -13.10 -6.44
N ILE A 17 -27.43 -14.19 -7.05
CA ILE A 17 -28.13 -14.88 -8.14
C ILE A 17 -28.63 -16.23 -7.62
N THR A 18 -29.73 -16.21 -6.87
CA THR A 18 -30.42 -17.40 -6.35
C THR A 18 -31.90 -17.36 -6.74
N GLU A 19 -32.55 -18.53 -6.83
CA GLU A 19 -33.98 -18.61 -7.18
C GLU A 19 -34.84 -17.75 -6.25
N GLU A 20 -34.57 -17.81 -4.95
CA GLU A 20 -35.27 -17.04 -3.92
C GLU A 20 -35.07 -15.52 -4.10
N ALA A 21 -33.84 -15.07 -4.35
CA ALA A 21 -33.54 -13.65 -4.53
C ALA A 21 -34.21 -13.08 -5.78
N ILE A 22 -34.26 -13.86 -6.88
CA ILE A 22 -34.92 -13.43 -8.11
C ILE A 22 -36.44 -13.36 -7.93
N LYS A 23 -37.06 -14.38 -7.31
CA LYS A 23 -38.50 -14.36 -7.01
C LYS A 23 -38.87 -13.17 -6.12
N ARG A 24 -38.03 -12.86 -5.12
CA ARG A 24 -38.21 -11.68 -4.26
C ARG A 24 -38.10 -10.37 -5.04
N ALA A 25 -37.08 -10.23 -5.89
CA ALA A 25 -36.88 -9.02 -6.70
C ALA A 25 -38.00 -8.78 -7.73
N LEU A 26 -38.65 -9.84 -8.22
CA LEU A 26 -39.84 -9.74 -9.08
C LEU A 26 -41.04 -9.15 -8.33
N GLY A 27 -41.23 -9.53 -7.06
CA GLY A 27 -42.30 -9.01 -6.20
C GLY A 27 -42.02 -7.62 -5.62
N GLN A 28 -40.74 -7.27 -5.43
CA GLN A 28 -40.29 -6.03 -4.79
C GLN A 28 -39.40 -5.21 -5.74
N THR A 29 -40.02 -4.63 -6.76
CA THR A 29 -39.32 -3.76 -7.70
C THR A 29 -39.12 -2.36 -7.12
N ARG A 30 -38.04 -1.69 -7.53
CA ARG A 30 -37.80 -0.28 -7.17
C ARG A 30 -37.96 0.64 -8.36
N GLU A 31 -38.11 1.93 -8.08
CA GLU A 31 -37.98 2.98 -9.08
C GLU A 31 -36.52 3.15 -9.53
N LEU A 32 -36.34 3.70 -10.73
CA LEU A 32 -35.00 4.05 -11.21
C LEU A 32 -34.47 5.23 -10.39
N ASN A 33 -33.40 4.99 -9.64
CA ASN A 33 -32.72 6.06 -8.90
C ASN A 33 -31.90 6.92 -9.88
N MET A 34 -32.40 8.11 -10.17
CA MET A 34 -31.76 9.06 -11.09
C MET A 34 -30.49 9.69 -10.52
N GLU A 35 -30.35 9.81 -9.20
CA GLU A 35 -29.12 10.32 -8.57
C GLU A 35 -27.93 9.39 -8.85
N LEU A 36 -28.14 8.07 -8.81
CA LEU A 36 -27.11 7.09 -9.17
C LEU A 36 -26.74 7.18 -10.66
N VAL A 37 -27.72 7.45 -11.54
CA VAL A 37 -27.47 7.67 -12.97
C VAL A 37 -26.64 8.92 -13.17
N HIS A 38 -27.06 10.05 -12.62
CA HIS A 38 -26.35 11.32 -12.75
C HIS A 38 -24.94 11.26 -12.14
N ALA A 39 -24.74 10.56 -11.01
CA ALA A 39 -23.43 10.36 -10.44
C ALA A 39 -22.49 9.58 -11.39
N GLN A 40 -23.00 8.54 -12.05
CA GLN A 40 -22.24 7.77 -13.03
C GLN A 40 -21.92 8.60 -14.28
N GLU A 41 -22.89 9.36 -14.78
CA GLU A 41 -22.70 10.25 -15.93
C GLU A 41 -21.68 11.35 -15.64
N THR A 42 -21.76 11.96 -14.45
CA THR A 42 -20.81 12.99 -13.99
C THR A 42 -19.40 12.42 -13.95
N ARG A 43 -19.22 11.20 -13.41
CA ARG A 43 -17.91 10.53 -13.44
C ARG A 43 -17.44 10.30 -14.87
N ARG A 44 -18.33 9.85 -15.76
CA ARG A 44 -18.01 9.58 -17.17
C ARG A 44 -17.53 10.83 -17.90
N ILE A 45 -18.19 11.97 -17.66
CA ILE A 45 -17.84 13.28 -18.21
C ILE A 45 -16.52 13.75 -17.63
N LEU A 46 -16.35 13.69 -16.31
CA LEU A 46 -15.12 14.09 -15.63
C LEU A 46 -13.89 13.35 -16.18
N ASP A 47 -13.97 12.02 -16.27
CA ASP A 47 -12.85 11.21 -16.78
C ASP A 47 -12.59 11.51 -18.26
N ARG A 48 -13.60 11.92 -19.02
CA ARG A 48 -13.44 12.36 -20.41
C ARG A 48 -12.76 13.72 -20.52
N LEU A 49 -13.17 14.69 -19.71
CA LEU A 49 -12.57 16.02 -19.68
C LEU A 49 -11.08 15.93 -19.35
N VAL A 50 -10.70 15.15 -18.33
CA VAL A 50 -9.29 14.91 -18.00
C VAL A 50 -8.55 14.24 -19.16
N GLY A 51 -9.14 13.20 -19.75
CA GLY A 51 -8.53 12.49 -20.87
C GLY A 51 -8.23 13.42 -22.06
N TYR A 52 -9.20 14.22 -22.50
CA TYR A 52 -9.01 15.11 -23.65
C TYR A 52 -8.12 16.32 -23.38
N THR A 53 -8.16 16.87 -22.16
CA THR A 53 -7.36 18.06 -21.84
C THR A 53 -5.90 17.71 -21.55
N VAL A 54 -5.63 16.58 -20.89
CA VAL A 54 -4.28 16.25 -20.40
C VAL A 54 -3.49 15.37 -21.37
N SER A 55 -4.12 14.46 -22.13
CA SER A 55 -3.39 13.56 -23.04
C SER A 55 -2.53 14.28 -24.09
N PRO A 56 -2.98 15.39 -24.72
CA PRO A 56 -2.14 16.13 -25.68
C PRO A 56 -0.85 16.67 -25.05
N LEU A 57 -0.86 17.00 -23.75
CA LEU A 57 0.34 17.44 -23.04
C LEU A 57 1.33 16.27 -22.86
N LEU A 58 0.83 15.08 -22.51
CA LEU A 58 1.66 13.88 -22.37
C LEU A 58 2.33 13.51 -23.70
N TRP A 59 1.62 13.65 -24.82
CA TRP A 59 2.20 13.39 -26.14
C TRP A 59 3.34 14.34 -26.47
N LYS A 60 3.19 15.63 -26.13
CA LYS A 60 4.22 16.65 -26.40
C LYS A 60 5.42 16.57 -25.46
N LYS A 61 5.26 16.05 -24.23
CA LYS A 61 6.28 16.13 -23.17
C LYS A 61 6.88 14.79 -22.75
N VAL A 62 6.23 13.68 -23.05
CA VAL A 62 6.67 12.35 -22.61
C VAL A 62 6.76 11.40 -23.79
N ALA A 63 5.63 10.96 -24.33
CA ALA A 63 5.59 10.05 -25.47
C ALA A 63 4.21 10.09 -26.14
N TRP A 64 4.20 10.01 -27.47
CA TRP A 64 2.97 9.92 -28.25
C TRP A 64 2.20 8.63 -27.93
N GLY A 65 0.86 8.71 -27.92
CA GLY A 65 -0.02 7.57 -27.63
C GLY A 65 -0.26 7.29 -26.14
N LEU A 66 0.36 8.04 -25.22
CA LEU A 66 0.05 7.93 -23.79
C LEU A 66 -1.36 8.47 -23.46
N SER A 67 -2.02 7.84 -22.49
CA SER A 67 -3.33 8.29 -22.00
C SER A 67 -3.21 8.97 -20.65
N ALA A 68 -3.97 10.04 -20.47
CA ALA A 68 -4.14 10.66 -19.16
C ALA A 68 -5.24 9.97 -18.37
N GLY A 69 -4.90 9.44 -17.19
CA GLY A 69 -5.86 8.86 -16.24
C GLY A 69 -5.82 9.59 -14.90
N ARG A 70 -6.94 10.19 -14.49
CA ARG A 70 -7.04 10.94 -13.23
C ARG A 70 -6.68 10.11 -12.01
N VAL A 71 -7.21 8.89 -11.92
CA VAL A 71 -6.97 7.98 -10.78
C VAL A 71 -5.69 7.16 -10.99
N GLN A 72 -5.43 6.71 -12.23
CA GLN A 72 -4.26 5.91 -12.57
C GLN A 72 -2.95 6.66 -12.31
N SER A 73 -2.89 7.95 -12.65
CA SER A 73 -1.67 8.77 -12.42
C SER A 73 -1.32 8.89 -10.94
N VAL A 74 -2.31 8.97 -10.05
CA VAL A 74 -2.10 8.96 -8.59
C VAL A 74 -1.58 7.61 -8.12
N ALA A 75 -2.16 6.50 -8.61
CA ALA A 75 -1.67 5.16 -8.26
C ALA A 75 -0.21 4.95 -8.71
N VAL A 76 0.12 5.34 -9.94
CA VAL A 76 1.50 5.30 -10.45
C VAL A 76 2.42 6.20 -9.61
N ARG A 77 1.97 7.40 -9.22
CA ARG A 77 2.75 8.29 -8.34
C ARG A 77 3.10 7.62 -7.02
N LEU A 78 2.17 6.91 -6.37
CA LEU A 78 2.44 6.22 -5.10
C LEU A 78 3.50 5.13 -5.27
N LEU A 79 3.44 4.35 -6.36
CA LEU A 79 4.46 3.35 -6.69
C LEU A 79 5.82 4.00 -6.93
N VAL A 80 5.86 5.07 -7.72
CA VAL A 80 7.09 5.81 -8.01
C VAL A 80 7.67 6.44 -6.74
N GLN A 81 6.84 6.94 -5.82
CA GLN A 81 7.30 7.47 -4.53
C GLN A 81 7.96 6.38 -3.68
N ARG A 82 7.35 5.19 -3.59
CA ARG A 82 7.93 4.05 -2.89
C ARG A 82 9.25 3.61 -3.52
N GLU A 83 9.31 3.56 -4.85
CA GLU A 83 10.53 3.16 -5.54
C GLU A 83 11.64 4.21 -5.38
N ARG A 84 11.30 5.51 -5.39
CA ARG A 84 12.27 6.58 -5.06
C ARG A 84 12.81 6.44 -3.64
N ALA A 85 11.95 6.13 -2.66
CA ALA A 85 12.39 5.86 -1.29
C ALA A 85 13.33 4.66 -1.22
N ARG A 86 13.01 3.56 -1.92
CA ARG A 86 13.88 2.37 -2.02
C ARG A 86 15.24 2.70 -2.65
N ARG A 87 15.29 3.54 -3.68
CA ARG A 87 16.54 3.95 -4.34
C ARG A 87 17.38 4.92 -3.50
N ALA A 88 16.72 5.75 -2.69
CA ALA A 88 17.38 6.65 -1.75
C ALA A 88 17.83 5.94 -0.47
N PHE A 89 17.29 4.76 -0.17
CA PHE A 89 17.61 3.99 1.02
C PHE A 89 19.11 3.68 1.10
N ARG A 90 19.67 3.85 2.29
CA ARG A 90 21.05 3.47 2.64
C ARG A 90 21.03 2.43 3.75
N SER A 91 21.58 1.25 3.47
CA SER A 91 21.66 0.17 4.44
C SER A 91 22.66 0.50 5.54
N GLY A 92 22.22 0.40 6.79
CA GLY A 92 23.10 0.33 7.96
C GLY A 92 23.39 -1.12 8.33
N SER A 93 24.58 -1.38 8.86
CA SER A 93 24.99 -2.69 9.36
C SER A 93 25.10 -2.67 10.88
N TYR A 94 24.57 -3.69 11.54
CA TYR A 94 24.73 -3.91 12.98
C TYR A 94 24.92 -5.40 13.25
N TRP A 95 25.56 -5.69 14.37
CA TRP A 95 25.73 -7.06 14.86
C TRP A 95 24.94 -7.26 16.17
N ASP A 96 24.44 -8.47 16.34
CA ASP A 96 23.87 -8.96 17.59
C ASP A 96 24.51 -10.29 17.97
N LEU A 97 24.16 -10.80 19.15
CA LEU A 97 24.53 -12.14 19.59
C LEU A 97 23.26 -12.94 19.85
N LYS A 98 23.23 -14.16 19.33
CA LYS A 98 22.19 -15.14 19.60
C LYS A 98 22.77 -16.26 20.46
N ALA A 99 22.05 -16.61 21.52
CA ALA A 99 22.40 -17.70 22.40
C ALA A 99 21.31 -18.76 22.36
N GLN A 100 21.70 -20.03 22.25
CA GLN A 100 20.82 -21.15 22.52
C GLN A 100 20.90 -21.44 24.02
N LEU A 101 19.79 -21.25 24.72
CA LEU A 101 19.69 -21.45 26.16
C LEU A 101 18.81 -22.66 26.44
N LYS A 102 19.06 -23.33 27.55
CA LYS A 102 18.24 -24.44 28.04
C LYS A 102 17.82 -24.13 29.47
N HIS A 103 16.52 -24.25 29.75
CA HIS A 103 16.02 -24.32 31.11
C HIS A 103 15.27 -25.64 31.27
N GLU A 104 15.72 -26.46 32.22
CA GLU A 104 15.28 -27.85 32.37
C GLU A 104 15.44 -28.63 31.05
N ASP A 105 14.34 -29.07 30.43
CA ASP A 105 14.29 -29.77 29.15
C ASP A 105 13.75 -28.93 27.99
N ILE A 106 13.59 -27.62 28.20
CA ILE A 106 13.12 -26.69 27.18
C ILE A 106 14.30 -25.85 26.67
N SER A 107 14.61 -26.01 25.38
CA SER A 107 15.58 -25.18 24.67
C SER A 107 14.89 -23.98 24.01
N PHE A 108 15.50 -22.80 24.11
CA PHE A 108 15.00 -21.59 23.47
C PHE A 108 16.14 -20.66 23.02
N GLU A 109 15.87 -19.84 22.00
CA GLU A 109 16.80 -18.82 21.51
C GLU A 109 16.62 -17.51 22.30
N ALA A 110 17.72 -16.92 22.73
CA ALA A 110 17.76 -15.58 23.30
C ALA A 110 18.68 -14.68 22.46
N LYS A 111 18.33 -13.39 22.36
CA LYS A 111 19.16 -12.38 21.69
C LYS A 111 19.68 -11.36 22.69
N LEU A 112 20.92 -10.93 22.52
CA LEU A 112 21.50 -9.88 23.34
C LEU A 112 20.75 -8.56 23.12
N SER A 113 20.22 -7.99 24.20
CA SER A 113 19.46 -6.73 24.16
C SER A 113 20.23 -5.53 24.69
N HIS A 114 21.06 -5.73 25.73
CA HIS A 114 21.83 -4.68 26.38
C HIS A 114 23.26 -5.16 26.65
N LEU A 115 24.21 -4.24 26.57
CA LEU A 115 25.60 -4.44 26.93
C LEU A 115 26.04 -3.31 27.88
N ALA A 116 26.51 -3.67 29.08
CA ALA A 116 26.93 -2.70 30.10
C ALA A 116 25.87 -1.62 30.42
N GLY A 117 24.58 -1.99 30.40
CA GLY A 117 23.47 -1.07 30.66
C GLY A 117 22.98 -0.26 29.46
N GLU A 118 23.66 -0.33 28.31
CA GLU A 118 23.24 0.33 27.07
C GLU A 118 22.51 -0.65 26.14
N ARG A 119 21.40 -0.20 25.54
CA ARG A 119 20.65 -1.00 24.56
C ARG A 119 21.44 -1.11 23.26
N ILE A 120 21.45 -2.29 22.64
CA ILE A 120 22.10 -2.51 21.35
C ILE A 120 21.23 -1.95 20.21
N ALA A 121 21.89 -1.38 19.20
CA ALA A 121 21.24 -0.87 18.01
C ALA A 121 20.57 -2.00 17.20
N THR A 122 19.36 -1.74 16.72
CA THR A 122 18.58 -2.64 15.86
C THR A 122 18.21 -1.93 14.57
N GLY A 123 17.62 -2.64 13.60
CA GLY A 123 17.18 -2.05 12.32
C GLY A 123 16.30 -0.80 12.46
N GLY A 124 15.50 -0.68 13.54
CA GLY A 124 14.66 0.49 13.78
C GLY A 124 15.41 1.77 14.16
N ASP A 125 16.67 1.66 14.58
CA ASP A 125 17.50 2.75 15.07
C ASP A 125 18.26 3.48 13.95
N PHE A 126 18.25 2.92 12.74
CA PHE A 126 18.92 3.46 11.57
C PHE A 126 18.04 4.46 10.83
N ASP A 127 18.65 5.56 10.40
CA ASP A 127 18.06 6.52 9.49
C ASP A 127 18.10 5.96 8.05
N GLU A 128 16.94 5.97 7.38
CA GLU A 128 16.77 5.36 6.06
C GLU A 128 17.56 6.07 4.95
N SER A 129 17.92 7.35 5.13
CA SER A 129 18.61 8.15 4.11
C SER A 129 20.13 8.10 4.24
N THR A 130 20.64 7.90 5.45
CA THR A 130 22.08 7.91 5.74
C THR A 130 22.65 6.51 6.02
N GLY A 131 21.83 5.57 6.50
CA GLY A 131 22.30 4.27 6.99
C GLY A 131 23.05 4.37 8.32
N ALA A 132 23.03 5.54 8.96
CA ALA A 132 23.63 5.78 10.26
C ALA A 132 22.58 5.73 11.38
N ILE A 133 23.01 5.68 12.63
CA ILE A 133 22.11 5.76 13.79
C ILE A 133 21.44 7.13 13.82
N LYS A 134 20.12 7.15 14.00
CA LYS A 134 19.33 8.39 14.12
C LYS A 134 19.87 9.27 15.24
N ALA A 135 20.09 10.55 14.93
CA ALA A 135 20.58 11.52 15.90
C ALA A 135 19.69 11.54 17.16
N GLY A 136 20.31 11.52 18.34
CA GLY A 136 19.61 11.49 19.63
C GLY A 136 19.22 10.10 20.15
N THR A 137 19.45 9.03 19.37
CA THR A 137 19.19 7.65 19.82
C THR A 137 20.34 7.16 20.70
N LYS A 138 20.07 6.84 21.96
CA LYS A 138 21.05 6.26 22.88
C LYS A 138 21.12 4.74 22.70
N VAL A 139 21.95 4.28 21.77
CA VAL A 139 22.19 2.86 21.51
C VAL A 139 23.67 2.58 21.28
N LYS A 140 24.09 1.38 21.67
CA LYS A 140 25.42 0.85 21.35
C LYS A 140 25.37 0.14 20.00
N LEU A 141 26.12 0.65 19.03
CA LEU A 141 26.31 -0.02 17.75
C LEU A 141 27.44 -1.05 17.91
N LEU A 142 27.13 -2.33 17.68
CA LEU A 142 28.14 -3.38 17.66
C LEU A 142 28.60 -3.65 16.23
N SER A 143 29.91 -3.66 16.04
CA SER A 143 30.56 -4.16 14.84
C SER A 143 30.79 -5.67 14.91
N GLU A 144 31.23 -6.26 13.80
CA GLU A 144 31.61 -7.68 13.76
C GLU A 144 32.70 -8.00 14.78
N ALA A 145 33.72 -7.15 14.87
CA ALA A 145 34.84 -7.33 15.79
C ALA A 145 34.38 -7.28 17.25
N ASP A 146 33.44 -6.39 17.58
CA ASP A 146 32.88 -6.30 18.94
C ASP A 146 32.10 -7.57 19.30
N ALA A 147 31.25 -8.04 18.37
CA ALA A 147 30.45 -9.25 18.58
C ALA A 147 31.34 -10.50 18.70
N GLN A 148 32.37 -10.63 17.86
CA GLN A 148 33.34 -11.73 17.95
C GLN A 148 34.19 -11.65 19.22
N GLY A 149 34.52 -10.44 19.69
CA GLY A 149 35.22 -10.23 20.96
C GLY A 149 34.38 -10.72 22.14
N LEU A 150 33.09 -10.39 22.15
CA LEU A 150 32.14 -10.86 23.18
C LEU A 150 31.89 -12.37 23.15
N LEU A 151 32.10 -13.03 22.01
CA LEU A 151 31.98 -14.50 21.91
C LEU A 151 33.20 -15.24 22.47
N LYS A 152 34.36 -14.57 22.52
CA LYS A 152 35.62 -15.13 23.03
C LYS A 152 35.89 -14.79 24.51
N ALA A 153 35.15 -13.83 25.07
CA ALA A 153 35.21 -13.43 26.47
C ALA A 153 34.39 -14.39 27.35
#